data_AF-A0A9W6CP31-F1
#
_entry.id   AF-A0A9W6CP31-F1
#
_cell.length_a   1.000
_cell.length_b   1.000
_cell.length_c   1.000
_cell.angle_alpha   90.00
_cell.angle_beta   90.00
_cell.angle_gamma   90.00
#
_symmetry.space_group_name_H-M   'P 1'
#
loop_
_entity.id
_entity.type
_entity.pdbx_description
1 polymer ?
#
loop_
_entity_poly.entity_id
_entity_poly.type
_entity_poly.pdbx_seq_one_letter_code
_entity_poly.pdbx_strand_id
1 'polypeptide(L)'
;MAGFKRGIRKPGMMDALAELAARPSWWRDVLQDERLIIGVRDNYLNVYWHGQSIFKVEMKKERGIVATTHPKYLLNPDLKRQIALDPSTSEFRFDPTLLLTHRYVPGETLEKLKKAAQRYAGKEKRGVQEIAEANTNLVDVEIAFREDAEGRRVPRIDFATFEERASRIELVFWEAKLFGNAELSDNEDKGVIAQIKGYDRFLIQNRDEITTNYQIIAKDISRIVEMSDGARSLSPAIRRIADGETLHLTKPDDVRLVVFGFTEQQRDGILMPLFTRLEKHLGSGRFLARGKSSGMRLKL
;
A
#
# COMPACT_ATOMS: atom_id res chain seq x y z
N MET A 1 -16.01 -17.94 10.42
CA MET A 1 -15.38 -16.61 10.31
C MET A 1 -14.24 -16.73 9.32
N ALA A 2 -14.16 -15.86 8.32
CA ALA A 2 -12.99 -15.83 7.44
C ALA A 2 -11.81 -15.27 8.25
N GLY A 3 -10.78 -16.08 8.48
CA GLY A 3 -9.58 -15.67 9.20
C GLY A 3 -8.75 -14.66 8.40
N PHE A 4 -7.92 -13.88 9.09
CA PHE A 4 -6.94 -13.03 8.44
C PHE A 4 -5.88 -13.93 7.79
N LYS A 5 -5.82 -13.97 6.45
CA LYS A 5 -4.79 -14.72 5.71
C LYS A 5 -3.93 -13.79 4.87
N ARG A 6 -2.61 -13.89 5.08
CA ARG A 6 -1.56 -13.19 4.31
C ARG A 6 -0.32 -14.06 4.22
N GLY A 7 0.47 -13.88 3.18
CA GLY A 7 1.70 -14.63 2.92
C GLY A 7 1.56 -15.61 1.76
N ILE A 8 2.67 -15.90 1.09
CA ILE A 8 2.75 -16.83 -0.02
C ILE A 8 3.07 -18.22 0.52
N ARG A 9 2.05 -19.07 0.58
CA ARG A 9 2.15 -20.49 0.96
C ARG A 9 2.03 -21.43 -0.24
N LYS A 10 1.65 -20.88 -1.40
CA LYS A 10 1.44 -21.63 -2.62
C LYS A 10 2.78 -22.17 -3.12
N PRO A 11 2.95 -23.50 -3.18
CA PRO A 11 4.21 -24.10 -3.61
C PRO A 11 4.65 -23.61 -4.99
N GLY A 12 5.95 -23.37 -5.14
CA GLY A 12 6.57 -22.93 -6.40
C GLY A 12 6.31 -21.47 -6.81
N MET A 13 5.41 -20.74 -6.15
CA MET A 13 5.11 -19.35 -6.54
C MET A 13 6.33 -18.44 -6.46
N MET A 14 7.09 -18.51 -5.36
CA MET A 14 8.30 -17.69 -5.21
C MET A 14 9.43 -18.11 -6.15
N ASP A 15 9.55 -19.41 -6.44
CA ASP A 15 10.60 -19.91 -7.36
C ASP A 15 10.31 -19.45 -8.80
N ALA A 16 9.04 -19.53 -9.23
CA ALA A 16 8.62 -19.01 -10.53
C ALA A 16 8.75 -17.48 -10.65
N LEU A 17 8.60 -16.73 -9.55
CA LEU A 17 8.90 -15.30 -9.52
C LEU A 17 10.41 -15.04 -9.66
N ALA A 18 11.26 -15.85 -9.02
CA ALA A 18 12.71 -15.75 -9.18
C ALA A 18 13.16 -16.02 -10.63
N GLU A 19 12.58 -17.03 -11.29
CA GLU A 19 12.83 -17.30 -12.71
C GLU A 19 12.41 -16.13 -13.62
N LEU A 20 11.32 -15.44 -13.29
CA LEU A 20 10.91 -14.23 -14.02
C LEU A 20 11.86 -13.06 -13.79
N ALA A 21 12.42 -12.93 -12.58
CA ALA A 21 13.36 -11.86 -12.24
C ALA A 21 14.70 -12.02 -12.99
N ALA A 22 15.12 -13.25 -13.28
CA ALA A 22 16.38 -13.56 -13.96
C ALA A 22 16.46 -13.09 -15.42
N ARG A 23 15.34 -12.67 -16.03
CA ARG A 23 15.26 -12.22 -17.43
C ARG A 23 14.53 -10.88 -17.58
N PRO A 24 14.71 -10.16 -18.70
CA PRO A 24 13.89 -8.98 -19.00
C PRO A 24 12.41 -9.34 -18.98
N SER A 25 11.68 -8.83 -17.99
CA SER A 25 10.27 -9.13 -17.76
C SER A 25 9.58 -7.97 -17.02
N TRP A 26 8.24 -7.97 -17.04
CA TRP A 26 7.47 -7.02 -16.24
C TRP A 26 7.79 -7.11 -14.75
N TRP A 27 8.12 -8.31 -14.26
CA TRP A 27 8.46 -8.52 -12.86
C TRP A 27 9.84 -7.93 -12.53
N ARG A 28 10.82 -8.08 -13.43
CA ARG A 28 12.11 -7.44 -13.29
C ARG A 28 11.96 -5.92 -13.22
N ASP A 29 11.16 -5.31 -14.10
CA ASP A 29 10.89 -3.87 -14.05
C ASP A 29 10.27 -3.44 -12.71
N VAL A 30 9.33 -4.21 -12.17
CA VAL A 30 8.74 -3.95 -10.85
C VAL A 30 9.79 -4.03 -9.74
N LEU A 31 10.67 -5.04 -9.78
CA LEU A 31 11.72 -5.21 -8.79
C LEU A 31 12.74 -4.07 -8.82
N GLN A 32 13.08 -3.56 -10.01
CA GLN A 32 14.03 -2.46 -10.20
C GLN A 32 13.48 -1.07 -9.81
N ASP A 33 12.17 -0.91 -9.70
CA ASP A 33 11.53 0.33 -9.25
C ASP A 33 11.23 0.29 -7.76
N GLU A 34 12.19 0.73 -6.93
CA GLU A 34 12.08 0.75 -5.46
C GLU A 34 10.88 1.56 -4.94
N ARG A 35 10.32 2.46 -5.75
CA ARG A 35 9.17 3.28 -5.37
C ARG A 35 7.87 2.50 -5.42
N LEU A 36 7.81 1.39 -6.16
CA LEU A 36 6.63 0.53 -6.13
C LEU A 36 6.57 -0.25 -4.83
N ILE A 37 5.39 -0.26 -4.22
CA ILE A 37 5.13 -1.02 -3.01
C ILE A 37 4.55 -2.37 -3.42
N ILE A 38 5.15 -3.46 -2.93
CA ILE A 38 4.70 -4.82 -3.20
C ILE A 38 3.98 -5.34 -1.95
N GLY A 39 2.65 -5.37 -2.00
CA GLY A 39 1.84 -5.93 -0.94
C GLY A 39 1.69 -7.43 -1.07
N VAL A 40 2.14 -8.17 -0.06
CA VAL A 40 1.96 -9.63 0.02
C VAL A 40 0.55 -9.93 0.54
N ARG A 41 -0.21 -10.78 -0.14
CA ARG A 41 -1.60 -11.14 0.21
C ARG A 41 -1.71 -12.65 0.43
N ASP A 42 -2.91 -13.20 0.51
CA ASP A 42 -3.09 -14.66 0.61
C ASP A 42 -2.78 -15.31 -0.74
N ASN A 43 -1.54 -15.77 -0.95
CA ASN A 43 -1.10 -16.46 -2.17
C ASN A 43 -1.18 -15.63 -3.47
N TYR A 44 -1.17 -14.30 -3.35
CA TYR A 44 -0.99 -13.38 -4.47
C TYR A 44 -0.23 -12.13 -3.99
N LEU A 45 0.29 -11.34 -4.93
CA LEU A 45 0.90 -10.03 -4.67
C LEU A 45 0.05 -8.94 -5.32
N ASN A 46 0.03 -7.76 -4.72
CA ASN A 46 -0.41 -6.55 -5.39
C ASN A 46 0.77 -5.59 -5.51
N VAL A 47 0.94 -4.96 -6.66
CA VAL A 47 1.94 -3.93 -6.89
C VAL A 47 1.25 -2.58 -6.92
N TYR A 48 1.68 -1.64 -6.08
CA TYR A 48 1.03 -0.37 -5.87
C TYR A 48 1.87 0.81 -6.33
N TRP A 49 1.18 1.80 -6.92
CA TRP A 49 1.71 3.12 -7.25
C TRP A 49 0.69 4.19 -6.86
N HIS A 50 1.04 5.08 -5.92
CA HIS A 50 0.13 6.11 -5.39
C HIS A 50 -1.26 5.56 -4.99
N GLY A 51 -1.25 4.46 -4.22
CA GLY A 51 -2.47 3.79 -3.74
C GLY A 51 -3.34 3.16 -4.85
N GLN A 52 -2.79 2.97 -6.06
CA GLN A 52 -3.40 2.24 -7.15
C GLN A 52 -2.71 0.89 -7.31
N SER A 53 -3.45 -0.21 -7.27
CA SER A 53 -2.91 -1.54 -7.57
C SER A 53 -2.77 -1.67 -9.08
N ILE A 54 -1.55 -1.44 -9.59
CA ILE A 54 -1.23 -1.51 -11.02
C ILE A 54 -1.04 -2.94 -11.50
N PHE A 55 -0.68 -3.85 -10.61
CA PHE A 55 -0.73 -5.29 -10.86
C PHE A 55 -1.35 -6.03 -9.68
N LYS A 56 -2.11 -7.08 -10.01
CA LYS A 56 -2.35 -8.24 -9.15
C LYS A 56 -1.60 -9.43 -9.76
N VAL A 57 -0.72 -10.05 -8.99
CA VAL A 57 0.16 -11.14 -9.43
C VAL A 57 -0.21 -12.41 -8.70
N GLU A 58 -0.53 -13.46 -9.44
CA GLU A 58 -0.92 -14.74 -8.86
C GLU A 58 -0.38 -15.90 -9.69
N MET A 59 -0.10 -17.02 -9.04
CA MET A 59 0.22 -18.26 -9.74
C MET A 59 -1.09 -18.97 -10.14
N LYS A 60 -1.24 -19.31 -11.42
CA LYS A 60 -2.32 -20.17 -11.94
C LYS A 60 -1.75 -21.51 -12.36
N LYS A 61 -2.48 -22.61 -12.10
CA LYS A 61 -1.99 -24.00 -12.29
C LYS A 61 -1.34 -24.23 -13.66
N GLU A 62 -1.98 -23.78 -14.74
CA GLU A 62 -1.53 -24.05 -16.12
C GLU A 62 -0.76 -22.89 -16.76
N ARG A 63 -0.85 -21.67 -16.19
CA ARG A 63 -0.29 -20.45 -16.81
C ARG A 63 0.93 -19.91 -16.09
N GLY A 64 1.37 -20.57 -15.01
CA GLY A 64 2.44 -20.07 -14.15
C GLY A 64 2.04 -18.74 -13.49
N ILE A 65 3.01 -17.82 -13.36
CA ILE A 65 2.77 -16.49 -12.80
C ILE A 65 2.05 -15.62 -13.83
N VAL A 66 0.90 -15.07 -13.42
CA VAL A 66 0.09 -14.15 -14.22
C VAL A 66 -0.04 -12.82 -13.48
N ALA A 67 0.25 -11.72 -14.19
CA ALA A 67 -0.06 -10.36 -13.73
C ALA A 67 -1.33 -9.86 -14.44
N THR A 68 -2.28 -9.36 -13.66
CA THR A 68 -3.49 -8.71 -14.17
C THR A 68 -3.51 -7.24 -13.75
N THR A 69 -4.12 -6.39 -14.56
CA THR A 69 -4.23 -4.94 -14.30
C THR A 69 -5.63 -4.44 -14.59
N HIS A 70 -6.04 -3.33 -13.98
CA HIS A 70 -7.33 -2.72 -14.27
C HIS A 70 -7.29 -2.05 -15.66
N PRO A 71 -8.32 -2.22 -16.52
CA PRO A 71 -8.32 -1.70 -17.90
C PRO A 71 -7.98 -0.21 -18.02
N LYS A 72 -8.44 0.61 -17.07
CA LYS A 72 -8.15 2.05 -17.01
C LYS A 72 -6.65 2.40 -17.00
N TYR A 73 -5.78 1.50 -16.55
CA TYR A 73 -4.33 1.72 -16.57
C TYR A 73 -3.69 1.39 -17.91
N LEU A 74 -4.41 0.71 -18.81
CA LEU A 74 -3.96 0.45 -20.18
C LEU A 74 -4.15 1.65 -21.10
N LEU A 75 -4.90 2.69 -20.69
CA LEU A 75 -5.03 3.92 -21.45
C LEU A 75 -3.64 4.50 -21.76
N ASN A 76 -3.35 4.72 -23.04
CA ASN A 76 -2.08 5.23 -23.51
C ASN A 76 -1.89 6.67 -23.02
N PRO A 77 -0.98 6.91 -22.05
CA PRO A 77 -0.84 8.23 -21.44
C PRO A 77 -0.11 9.23 -22.33
N ASP A 78 0.50 8.77 -23.43
CA ASP A 78 1.32 9.59 -24.34
C ASP A 78 0.48 10.26 -25.45
N LEU A 79 -0.81 9.94 -25.54
CA LEU A 79 -1.75 10.65 -26.40
C LEU A 79 -2.01 12.06 -25.86
N LYS A 80 -1.51 13.07 -26.59
CA LYS A 80 -1.61 14.49 -26.20
C LYS A 80 -2.51 15.32 -27.11
N ARG A 81 -2.85 14.83 -28.31
CA ARG A 81 -3.61 15.58 -29.30
C ARG A 81 -5.11 15.41 -29.07
N GLN A 82 -5.87 16.47 -29.36
CA GLN A 82 -7.32 16.38 -29.44
C GLN A 82 -7.72 15.51 -30.63
N ILE A 83 -8.77 14.72 -30.47
CA ILE A 83 -9.33 13.85 -31.51
C ILE A 83 -10.57 14.55 -32.07
N ALA A 84 -10.58 14.77 -33.39
CA ALA A 84 -11.71 15.42 -34.05
C ALA A 84 -12.93 14.50 -34.10
N LEU A 85 -14.11 15.05 -33.80
CA LEU A 85 -15.40 14.41 -34.09
C LEU A 85 -15.79 14.76 -35.51
N ASP A 86 -16.08 13.75 -36.32
CA ASP A 86 -16.65 13.93 -37.65
C ASP A 86 -18.12 14.32 -37.52
N PRO A 87 -18.54 15.53 -37.95
CA PRO A 87 -19.92 15.97 -37.81
C PRO A 87 -20.88 15.22 -38.75
N SER A 88 -20.37 14.57 -39.80
CA SER A 88 -21.20 13.84 -40.77
C SER A 88 -21.46 12.39 -40.36
N THR A 89 -20.51 11.75 -39.68
CA THR A 89 -20.65 10.36 -39.22
C THR A 89 -20.90 10.24 -37.72
N SER A 90 -20.70 11.32 -36.96
CA SER A 90 -20.68 11.30 -35.48
C SER A 90 -19.61 10.37 -34.89
N GLU A 91 -18.55 10.08 -35.65
CA GLU A 91 -17.44 9.24 -35.22
C GLU A 91 -16.19 10.07 -34.92
N PHE A 92 -15.41 9.65 -33.92
CA PHE A 92 -14.11 10.26 -33.66
C PHE A 92 -13.07 9.74 -34.66
N ARG A 93 -12.30 10.65 -35.27
CA ARG A 93 -11.26 10.33 -36.26
C ARG A 93 -9.94 9.95 -35.59
N PHE A 94 -9.78 8.68 -35.23
CA PHE A 94 -8.54 8.13 -34.68
C PHE A 94 -8.44 6.62 -34.93
N ASP A 95 -7.24 6.06 -34.82
CA ASP A 95 -7.01 4.62 -34.78
C ASP A 95 -7.21 4.09 -33.34
N PRO A 96 -8.20 3.21 -33.08
CA PRO A 96 -8.46 2.66 -31.75
C PRO A 96 -7.30 1.89 -31.14
N THR A 97 -6.42 1.31 -31.95
CA THR A 97 -5.27 0.54 -31.46
C THR A 97 -4.25 1.42 -30.74
N LEU A 98 -4.26 2.74 -31.00
CA LEU A 98 -3.38 3.72 -30.35
C LEU A 98 -3.83 4.11 -28.95
N LEU A 99 -5.10 3.88 -28.59
CA LEU A 99 -5.65 4.25 -27.28
C LEU A 99 -5.14 3.37 -26.14
N LEU A 100 -4.78 2.12 -26.42
CA LEU A 100 -4.49 1.13 -25.40
C LEU A 100 -3.07 0.57 -25.54
N THR A 101 -2.39 0.52 -24.41
CA THR A 101 -1.19 -0.28 -24.19
C THR A 101 -1.62 -1.75 -24.15
N HIS A 102 -1.39 -2.48 -25.24
CA HIS A 102 -1.85 -3.87 -25.39
C HIS A 102 -0.73 -4.91 -25.27
N ARG A 103 0.54 -4.48 -25.34
CA ARG A 103 1.72 -5.34 -25.17
C ARG A 103 2.63 -4.75 -24.10
N TYR A 104 3.16 -5.61 -23.25
CA TYR A 104 4.21 -5.24 -22.31
C TYR A 104 5.58 -5.32 -22.98
N VAL A 105 6.28 -4.20 -22.98
CA VAL A 105 7.67 -4.04 -23.40
C VAL A 105 8.51 -3.73 -22.16
N PRO A 106 9.45 -4.62 -21.76
CA PRO A 106 10.35 -4.39 -20.64
C PRO A 106 11.11 -3.07 -20.75
N GLY A 107 11.26 -2.36 -19.64
CA GLY A 107 11.90 -1.04 -19.56
C GLY A 107 11.01 0.14 -19.99
N GLU A 108 9.85 -0.10 -20.61
CA GLU A 108 8.99 0.97 -21.13
C GLU A 108 7.59 0.98 -20.52
N THR A 109 6.96 -0.20 -20.44
CA THR A 109 5.51 -0.27 -20.20
C THR A 109 5.13 0.09 -18.77
N LEU A 110 5.98 -0.23 -17.79
CA LEU A 110 5.73 0.09 -16.39
C LEU A 110 5.49 1.59 -16.17
N GLU A 111 6.32 2.43 -16.78
CA GLU A 111 6.18 3.89 -16.67
C GLU A 111 4.88 4.41 -17.29
N LYS A 112 4.41 3.79 -18.39
CA LYS A 112 3.10 4.13 -18.97
C LYS A 112 1.96 3.79 -18.01
N LEU A 113 1.99 2.60 -17.40
CA LEU A 113 1.00 2.19 -16.40
C LEU A 113 1.02 3.13 -15.19
N LYS A 114 2.20 3.52 -14.70
CA LYS A 114 2.37 4.48 -13.60
C LYS A 114 1.76 5.85 -13.93
N LYS A 115 2.03 6.40 -15.12
CA LYS A 115 1.44 7.66 -15.60
C LYS A 115 -0.08 7.57 -15.74
N ALA A 116 -0.61 6.45 -16.23
CA ALA A 116 -2.05 6.24 -16.31
C ALA A 116 -2.68 6.17 -14.91
N ALA A 117 -2.06 5.43 -13.98
CA ALA A 117 -2.53 5.28 -12.61
C ALA A 117 -2.51 6.59 -11.81
N GLN A 118 -1.53 7.47 -12.01
CA GLN A 118 -1.45 8.79 -11.36
C GLN A 118 -2.69 9.64 -11.52
N ARG A 119 -3.39 9.54 -12.66
CA ARG A 119 -4.63 10.29 -12.92
C ARG A 119 -5.75 9.92 -11.97
N TYR A 120 -5.66 8.75 -11.33
CA TYR A 120 -6.63 8.24 -10.35
C TYR A 120 -6.14 8.36 -8.91
N ALA A 121 -4.98 8.98 -8.68
CA ALA A 121 -4.42 9.19 -7.34
C ALA A 121 -4.83 10.55 -6.78
N GLY A 122 -5.74 10.53 -5.80
CA GLY A 122 -6.07 11.70 -4.98
C GLY A 122 -4.89 12.15 -4.10
N LYS A 123 -4.98 13.37 -3.55
CA LYS A 123 -3.92 13.97 -2.71
C LYS A 123 -3.52 13.09 -1.53
N GLU A 124 -4.50 12.51 -0.84
CA GLU A 124 -4.27 11.61 0.29
C GLU A 124 -3.44 10.39 -0.13
N LYS A 125 -3.82 9.69 -1.20
CA LYS A 125 -3.07 8.53 -1.72
C LYS A 125 -1.65 8.86 -2.16
N ARG A 126 -1.41 10.08 -2.67
CA ARG A 126 -0.06 10.54 -3.00
C ARG A 126 0.76 10.76 -1.73
N GLY A 127 0.18 11.38 -0.71
CA GLY A 127 0.85 11.56 0.57
C GLY A 127 1.14 10.21 1.27
N VAL A 128 0.23 9.25 1.17
CA VAL A 128 0.44 7.88 1.65
C VAL A 128 1.66 7.23 0.98
N GLN A 129 1.78 7.38 -0.34
CA GLN A 129 2.96 6.91 -1.09
C GLN A 129 4.26 7.61 -0.62
N GLU A 130 4.25 8.93 -0.46
CA GLU A 130 5.42 9.68 0.00
C GLU A 130 5.86 9.28 1.41
N ILE A 131 4.90 9.00 2.30
CA ILE A 131 5.17 8.47 3.63
C ILE A 131 5.77 7.07 3.51
N ALA A 132 5.20 6.19 2.67
CA ALA A 132 5.72 4.84 2.49
C ALA A 132 7.16 4.84 1.94
N GLU A 133 7.45 5.65 0.94
CA GLU A 133 8.80 5.83 0.38
C GLU A 133 9.80 6.33 1.45
N ALA A 134 9.32 7.11 2.42
CA ALA A 134 10.13 7.60 3.53
C ALA A 134 10.29 6.59 4.69
N ASN A 135 9.77 5.37 4.64
CA ASN A 135 9.83 4.42 5.77
C ASN A 135 10.27 3.03 5.32
N THR A 136 11.56 2.72 5.46
CA THR A 136 12.17 1.43 5.05
C THR A 136 11.73 0.24 5.91
N ASN A 137 11.08 0.51 7.04
CA ASN A 137 10.52 -0.50 7.93
C ASN A 137 9.04 -0.78 7.67
N LEU A 138 8.46 -0.21 6.60
CA LEU A 138 7.12 -0.53 6.13
C LEU A 138 7.08 -1.95 5.55
N VAL A 139 6.03 -2.70 5.92
CA VAL A 139 5.85 -4.11 5.55
C VAL A 139 4.55 -4.38 4.80
N ASP A 140 3.54 -3.54 4.93
CA ASP A 140 2.30 -3.65 4.16
C ASP A 140 1.60 -2.29 4.01
N VAL A 141 0.75 -2.20 2.99
CA VAL A 141 -0.17 -1.09 2.74
C VAL A 141 -1.55 -1.59 2.34
N GLU A 142 -2.58 -0.76 2.45
CA GLU A 142 -3.95 -1.09 1.98
C GLU A 142 -4.48 -2.40 2.59
N ILE A 143 -4.40 -2.51 3.91
CA ILE A 143 -4.62 -3.73 4.67
C ILE A 143 -6.12 -3.89 4.96
N ALA A 144 -6.76 -4.79 4.20
CA ALA A 144 -8.12 -5.23 4.48
C ALA A 144 -8.13 -6.43 5.45
N PHE A 145 -8.99 -6.37 6.48
CA PHE A 145 -9.14 -7.42 7.50
C PHE A 145 -10.35 -8.32 7.31
N ARG A 146 -11.24 -8.00 6.38
CA ARG A 146 -12.36 -8.87 5.97
C ARG A 146 -12.38 -8.95 4.46
N GLU A 147 -12.61 -10.16 3.95
CA GLU A 147 -13.04 -10.31 2.56
C GLU A 147 -14.49 -9.86 2.45
N ASP A 148 -14.75 -9.18 1.34
CA ASP A 148 -16.06 -8.71 0.99
C ASP A 148 -16.78 -9.83 0.23
N ALA A 149 -17.76 -10.44 0.88
CA ALA A 149 -18.62 -11.44 0.23
C ALA A 149 -19.72 -10.78 -0.63
N GLU A 150 -19.97 -9.47 -0.51
CA GLU A 150 -21.15 -8.80 -1.10
C GLU A 150 -20.88 -7.43 -1.78
N GLY A 151 -19.65 -7.12 -2.21
CA GLY A 151 -19.35 -5.84 -2.87
C GLY A 151 -19.26 -4.60 -1.94
N ARG A 152 -19.33 -4.77 -0.61
CA ARG A 152 -19.22 -3.69 0.37
C ARG A 152 -17.76 -3.32 0.62
N ARG A 153 -17.46 -2.02 0.50
CA ARG A 153 -16.14 -1.44 0.76
C ARG A 153 -15.77 -1.61 2.24
N VAL A 154 -14.97 -2.62 2.55
CA VAL A 154 -14.38 -2.81 3.87
C VAL A 154 -13.28 -1.74 4.08
N PRO A 155 -13.32 -0.98 5.19
CA PRO A 155 -12.24 -0.07 5.56
C PRO A 155 -10.89 -0.79 5.62
N ARG A 156 -9.82 -0.08 5.26
CA ARG A 156 -8.46 -0.63 5.21
C ARG A 156 -7.56 0.24 6.06
N ILE A 157 -6.64 -0.39 6.80
CA ILE A 157 -5.54 0.34 7.42
C ILE A 157 -4.52 0.69 6.32
N ASP A 158 -3.99 1.90 6.36
CA ASP A 158 -3.08 2.40 5.34
C ASP A 158 -1.69 1.77 5.39
N PHE A 159 -1.13 1.56 6.59
CA PHE A 159 0.22 1.02 6.74
C PHE A 159 0.36 -0.01 7.87
N ALA A 160 1.34 -0.90 7.68
CA ALA A 160 1.95 -1.69 8.73
C ALA A 160 3.48 -1.49 8.69
N THR A 161 4.10 -1.32 9.86
CA THR A 161 5.54 -1.17 10.02
C THR A 161 6.08 -2.14 11.06
N PHE A 162 7.36 -2.52 10.93
CA PHE A 162 8.12 -3.16 12.01
C PHE A 162 8.96 -2.10 12.72
N GLU A 163 8.64 -1.82 13.98
CA GLU A 163 9.34 -0.83 14.78
C GLU A 163 10.24 -1.50 15.81
N GLU A 164 11.51 -1.12 15.82
CA GLU A 164 12.44 -1.54 16.87
C GLU A 164 12.13 -0.77 18.16
N ARG A 165 11.95 -1.53 19.24
CA ARG A 165 11.91 -1.06 20.63
C ARG A 165 13.08 -1.70 21.36
N ALA A 166 13.42 -1.18 22.54
CA ALA A 166 14.65 -1.47 23.29
C ALA A 166 15.13 -2.94 23.27
N SER A 167 14.21 -3.92 23.31
CA SER A 167 14.54 -5.35 23.28
C SER A 167 13.64 -6.20 22.36
N ARG A 168 12.81 -5.59 21.52
CA ARG A 168 11.86 -6.34 20.67
C ARG A 168 11.49 -5.58 19.41
N ILE A 169 11.00 -6.33 18.41
CA ILE A 169 10.40 -5.76 17.21
C ILE A 169 8.88 -5.81 17.35
N GLU A 170 8.25 -4.66 17.12
CA GLU A 170 6.79 -4.51 17.20
C GLU A 170 6.17 -4.30 15.82
N LEU A 171 5.05 -4.97 15.55
CA LEU A 171 4.18 -4.70 14.42
C LEU A 171 3.23 -3.56 14.78
N VAL A 172 3.39 -2.41 14.12
CA VAL A 172 2.59 -1.21 14.33
C VAL A 172 1.74 -0.91 13.11
N PHE A 173 0.48 -0.55 13.33
CA PHE A 173 -0.47 -0.19 12.30
C PHE A 173 -0.75 1.30 12.31
N TRP A 174 -0.89 1.90 11.13
CA TRP A 174 -1.10 3.33 10.98
C TRP A 174 -2.21 3.63 9.98
N GLU A 175 -3.14 4.47 10.38
CA GLU A 175 -4.12 5.16 9.53
C GLU A 175 -3.56 6.52 9.11
N ALA A 176 -3.72 6.89 7.86
CA ALA A 176 -3.31 8.18 7.31
C ALA A 176 -4.52 9.00 6.89
N LYS A 177 -4.53 10.29 7.25
CA LYS A 177 -5.54 11.22 6.76
C LYS A 177 -4.92 12.50 6.24
N LEU A 178 -5.41 12.94 5.09
CA LEU A 178 -5.19 14.32 4.67
C LEU A 178 -5.95 15.25 5.62
N PHE A 179 -5.37 16.39 5.99
CA PHE A 179 -6.00 17.37 6.87
C PHE A 179 -7.42 17.76 6.43
N GLY A 180 -7.65 17.94 5.13
CA GLY A 180 -8.98 18.28 4.60
C GLY A 180 -9.99 17.14 4.60
N ASN A 181 -9.67 15.97 5.18
CA ASN A 181 -10.57 14.83 5.24
C ASN A 181 -11.68 15.07 6.27
N ALA A 182 -12.93 14.98 5.83
CA ALA A 182 -14.10 15.24 6.68
C ALA A 182 -14.22 14.27 7.86
N GLU A 183 -13.70 13.03 7.74
CA GLU A 183 -13.69 12.04 8.82
C GLU A 183 -12.82 12.46 10.00
N LEU A 184 -11.92 13.43 9.81
CA LEU A 184 -11.16 14.03 10.91
C LEU A 184 -12.05 14.90 11.79
N SER A 185 -13.13 15.48 11.29
CA SER A 185 -13.99 16.42 12.05
C SER A 185 -15.02 15.72 12.92
N ASP A 186 -15.27 14.44 12.68
CA ASP A 186 -16.26 13.64 13.40
C ASP A 186 -15.94 13.47 14.89
N ASN A 187 -16.98 13.17 15.67
CA ASN A 187 -16.88 12.90 17.11
C ASN A 187 -16.47 11.44 17.40
N GLU A 188 -16.36 11.08 18.69
CA GLU A 188 -15.81 9.79 19.15
C GLU A 188 -16.44 8.52 18.56
N ASP A 189 -17.69 8.61 18.12
CA ASP A 189 -18.50 7.48 17.62
C ASP A 189 -18.61 7.46 16.09
N LYS A 190 -17.94 8.39 15.40
CA LYS A 190 -17.94 8.51 13.94
C LYS A 190 -16.53 8.77 13.39
N GLY A 191 -16.44 8.77 12.06
CA GLY A 191 -15.21 9.07 11.32
C GLY A 191 -13.99 8.25 11.73
N VAL A 192 -12.84 8.91 11.74
CA VAL A 192 -11.53 8.23 11.90
C VAL A 192 -11.38 7.56 13.27
N ILE A 193 -11.95 8.12 14.33
CA ILE A 193 -11.83 7.57 15.69
C ILE A 193 -12.59 6.25 15.80
N ALA A 194 -13.83 6.20 15.30
CA ALA A 194 -14.62 4.98 15.28
C ALA A 194 -13.98 3.89 14.41
N GLN A 195 -13.40 4.30 13.27
CA GLN A 195 -12.65 3.41 12.40
C GLN A 195 -11.44 2.78 13.13
N ILE A 196 -10.62 3.59 13.79
CA ILE A 196 -9.47 3.13 14.59
C ILE A 196 -9.91 2.18 15.71
N LYS A 197 -10.96 2.53 16.48
CA LYS A 197 -11.55 1.63 17.50
C LYS A 197 -12.03 0.30 16.89
N GLY A 198 -12.54 0.33 15.67
CA GLY A 198 -12.93 -0.87 14.92
C GLY A 198 -11.73 -1.76 14.60
N TYR A 199 -10.63 -1.15 14.17
CA TYR A 199 -9.37 -1.83 13.90
C TYR A 199 -8.75 -2.43 15.15
N ASP A 200 -8.65 -1.65 16.24
CA ASP A 200 -8.13 -2.12 17.52
C ASP A 200 -8.86 -3.41 17.98
N ARG A 201 -10.20 -3.42 17.92
CA ARG A 201 -10.99 -4.62 18.24
C ARG A 201 -10.65 -5.82 17.36
N PHE A 202 -10.45 -5.60 16.07
CA PHE A 202 -10.06 -6.67 15.14
C PHE A 202 -8.66 -7.20 15.46
N LEU A 203 -7.69 -6.31 15.70
CA LEU A 203 -6.31 -6.67 16.01
C LEU A 203 -6.22 -7.46 17.33
N ILE A 204 -6.97 -7.05 18.36
CA ILE A 204 -7.10 -7.80 19.63
C ILE A 204 -7.59 -9.23 19.36
N GLN A 205 -8.67 -9.37 18.60
CA GLN A 205 -9.33 -10.66 18.38
C GLN A 205 -8.50 -11.63 17.54
N ASN A 206 -7.60 -11.14 16.68
CA ASN A 206 -6.87 -11.96 15.70
C ASN A 206 -5.35 -11.88 15.89
N ARG A 207 -4.88 -11.49 17.08
CA ARG A 207 -3.47 -11.18 17.37
C ARG A 207 -2.50 -12.25 16.88
N ASP A 208 -2.71 -13.49 17.29
CA ASP A 208 -1.78 -14.59 16.99
C ASP A 208 -1.74 -14.92 15.49
N GLU A 209 -2.90 -14.88 14.83
CA GLU A 209 -3.01 -15.08 13.37
C GLU A 209 -2.31 -13.95 12.60
N ILE A 210 -2.51 -12.70 13.03
CA ILE A 210 -1.85 -11.52 12.44
C ILE A 210 -0.34 -11.63 12.59
N THR A 211 0.16 -11.86 13.80
CA THR A 211 1.61 -11.97 14.05
C THR A 211 2.23 -13.09 13.22
N THR A 212 1.62 -14.28 13.21
CA THR A 212 2.10 -15.43 12.42
C THR A 212 2.17 -15.09 10.93
N ASN A 213 1.14 -14.43 10.41
CA ASN A 213 1.11 -14.04 9.01
C ASN A 213 2.15 -12.99 8.67
N TYR A 214 2.37 -11.99 9.51
CA TYR A 214 3.38 -10.96 9.26
C TYR A 214 4.82 -11.51 9.36
N GLN A 215 5.06 -12.56 10.15
CA GLN A 215 6.33 -13.29 10.10
C GLN A 215 6.54 -13.98 8.74
N ILE A 216 5.47 -14.54 8.14
CA ILE A 216 5.55 -15.13 6.79
C ILE A 216 5.77 -14.03 5.75
N ILE A 217 5.07 -12.90 5.86
CA ILE A 217 5.27 -11.74 4.98
C ILE A 217 6.72 -11.26 5.05
N ALA A 218 7.35 -11.22 6.22
CA ALA A 218 8.76 -10.83 6.36
C ALA A 218 9.69 -11.73 5.52
N LYS A 219 9.45 -13.05 5.56
CA LYS A 219 10.18 -14.03 4.73
C LYS A 219 9.92 -13.81 3.25
N ASP A 220 8.67 -13.57 2.88
CA ASP A 220 8.28 -13.30 1.50
C ASP A 220 8.96 -12.03 0.95
N ILE A 221 8.98 -10.95 1.75
CA ILE A 221 9.65 -9.69 1.41
C ILE A 221 11.15 -9.91 1.29
N SER A 222 11.79 -10.67 2.19
CA SER A 222 13.23 -10.97 2.08
C SER A 222 13.56 -11.63 0.74
N ARG A 223 12.79 -12.66 0.35
CA ARG A 223 12.96 -13.34 -0.93
C ARG A 223 12.73 -12.40 -2.12
N ILE A 224 11.72 -11.53 -2.06
CA ILE A 224 11.46 -10.54 -3.12
C ILE A 224 12.62 -9.53 -3.23
N VAL A 225 13.19 -9.10 -2.11
CA VAL A 225 14.35 -8.19 -2.11
C VAL A 225 15.58 -8.90 -2.67
N GLU A 226 15.84 -10.15 -2.33
CA GLU A 226 16.93 -10.96 -2.92
C GLU A 226 16.79 -11.06 -4.44
N MET A 227 15.57 -11.27 -4.96
CA MET A 227 15.30 -11.29 -6.40
C MET A 227 15.57 -9.95 -7.11
N SER A 228 15.63 -8.84 -6.36
CA SER A 228 15.82 -7.50 -6.94
C SER A 228 17.25 -7.17 -7.36
N ASP A 229 18.20 -8.06 -7.09
CA ASP A 229 19.61 -7.88 -7.46
C ASP A 229 20.20 -6.55 -6.94
N GLY A 230 19.89 -6.23 -5.68
CA GLY A 230 20.38 -5.02 -4.99
C GLY A 230 19.59 -3.73 -5.28
N ALA A 231 18.60 -3.75 -6.17
CA ALA A 231 17.78 -2.57 -6.44
C ALA A 231 16.85 -2.18 -5.27
N ARG A 232 16.47 -3.15 -4.43
CA ARG A 232 15.68 -2.91 -3.21
C ARG A 232 16.50 -3.20 -1.97
N SER A 233 16.21 -2.47 -0.90
CA SER A 233 16.82 -2.68 0.41
C SER A 233 15.83 -3.32 1.39
N LEU A 234 16.37 -4.12 2.31
CA LEU A 234 15.62 -4.74 3.40
C LEU A 234 16.07 -4.08 4.71
N SER A 235 15.13 -3.56 5.50
CA SER A 235 15.48 -3.00 6.80
C SER A 235 15.95 -4.10 7.77
N PRO A 236 16.84 -3.77 8.74
CA PRO A 236 17.33 -4.74 9.72
C PRO A 236 16.21 -5.45 10.49
N ALA A 237 15.16 -4.73 10.88
CA ALA A 237 14.00 -5.30 11.57
C ALA A 237 13.28 -6.38 10.73
N ILE A 238 13.02 -6.11 9.44
CA ILE A 238 12.35 -7.10 8.57
C ILE A 238 13.22 -8.34 8.40
N ARG A 239 14.54 -8.16 8.21
CA ARG A 239 15.49 -9.27 8.11
C ARG A 239 15.45 -10.15 9.36
N ARG A 240 15.57 -9.57 10.55
CA ARG A 240 15.55 -10.30 11.82
C ARG A 240 14.27 -11.12 12.00
N ILE A 241 13.11 -10.56 11.65
CA ILE A 241 11.83 -11.29 11.70
C ILE A 241 11.80 -12.42 10.65
N ALA A 242 12.31 -12.18 9.44
CA ALA A 242 12.43 -13.22 8.42
C ALA A 242 13.32 -14.39 8.89
N ASP A 243 14.40 -14.08 9.61
CA ASP A 243 15.35 -15.03 10.19
C ASP A 243 14.81 -15.76 11.43
N GLY A 244 13.61 -15.42 11.90
CA GLY A 244 12.90 -16.15 12.96
C GLY A 244 12.84 -15.45 14.31
N GLU A 245 13.24 -14.18 14.41
CA GLU A 245 12.96 -13.41 15.62
C GLU A 245 11.45 -13.28 15.86
N THR A 246 11.07 -13.31 17.14
CA THR A 246 9.68 -13.17 17.55
C THR A 246 9.17 -11.77 17.21
N LEU A 247 8.11 -11.73 16.40
CA LEU A 247 7.36 -10.50 16.16
C LEU A 247 6.33 -10.32 17.27
N HIS A 248 6.23 -9.12 17.82
CA HIS A 248 5.19 -8.78 18.77
C HIS A 248 4.20 -7.84 18.10
N LEU A 249 2.90 -8.16 18.12
CA LEU A 249 1.93 -7.09 17.91
C LEU A 249 2.08 -6.09 19.06
N THR A 250 2.14 -4.79 18.74
CA THR A 250 2.07 -3.72 19.73
C THR A 250 0.84 -3.90 20.61
N LYS A 251 0.72 -3.15 21.71
CA LYS A 251 -0.49 -3.16 22.54
C LYS A 251 -1.72 -3.22 21.63
N PRO A 252 -2.65 -4.15 21.89
CA PRO A 252 -3.55 -4.60 20.84
C PRO A 252 -4.61 -3.52 20.46
N ASP A 253 -4.60 -2.40 21.17
CA ASP A 253 -5.32 -1.15 20.94
C ASP A 253 -4.41 0.02 20.48
N ASP A 254 -3.36 -0.22 19.69
CA ASP A 254 -2.37 0.80 19.27
C ASP A 254 -2.36 1.09 17.76
N VAL A 255 -3.50 1.06 17.06
CA VAL A 255 -3.53 1.68 15.71
C VAL A 255 -3.30 3.17 15.85
N ARG A 256 -2.29 3.69 15.15
CA ARG A 256 -1.89 5.10 15.23
C ARG A 256 -2.48 5.90 14.08
N LEU A 257 -2.65 7.20 14.30
CA LEU A 257 -3.13 8.13 13.29
C LEU A 257 -2.01 9.07 12.87
N VAL A 258 -1.81 9.20 11.56
CA VAL A 258 -0.97 10.24 10.98
C VAL A 258 -1.80 11.23 10.16
N VAL A 259 -1.67 12.52 10.46
CA VAL A 259 -2.33 13.61 9.71
C VAL A 259 -1.29 14.45 8.98
N PHE A 260 -1.56 14.75 7.71
CA PHE A 260 -0.65 15.52 6.86
C PHE A 260 -1.36 16.46 5.89
N GLY A 261 -0.61 17.29 5.17
CA GLY A 261 -1.14 18.17 4.13
C GLY A 261 -1.70 19.50 4.64
N PHE A 262 -1.05 20.09 5.64
CA PHE A 262 -1.39 21.39 6.23
C PHE A 262 -0.15 22.30 6.32
N THR A 263 -0.37 23.61 6.44
CA THR A 263 0.68 24.62 6.63
C THR A 263 0.95 24.88 8.11
N GLU A 264 2.09 25.51 8.44
CA GLU A 264 2.41 25.94 9.81
C GLU A 264 1.36 26.93 10.35
N GLN A 265 0.91 27.87 9.51
CA GLN A 265 -0.16 28.80 9.85
C GLN A 265 -1.48 28.07 10.19
N GLN A 266 -1.81 27.01 9.45
CA GLN A 266 -2.98 26.18 9.77
C GLN A 266 -2.79 25.44 11.08
N ARG A 267 -1.58 24.89 11.32
CA ARG A 267 -1.22 24.18 12.55
C ARG A 267 -1.44 25.05 13.79
N ASP A 268 -0.82 26.22 13.80
CA ASP A 268 -0.73 27.09 14.97
C ASP A 268 -2.01 27.91 15.21
N GLY A 269 -2.92 27.93 14.24
CA GLY A 269 -4.24 28.56 14.36
C GLY A 269 -5.37 27.54 14.57
N ILE A 270 -5.99 27.14 13.47
CA ILE A 270 -7.27 26.40 13.48
C ILE A 270 -7.13 24.92 13.84
N LEU A 271 -5.92 24.36 13.80
CA LEU A 271 -5.70 22.92 13.95
C LEU A 271 -5.43 22.45 15.37
N MET A 272 -4.92 23.33 16.24
CA MET A 272 -4.63 22.94 17.63
C MET A 272 -5.84 22.33 18.35
N PRO A 273 -7.08 22.86 18.24
CA PRO A 273 -8.24 22.22 18.85
C PRO A 273 -8.51 20.82 18.31
N LEU A 274 -8.34 20.61 17.00
CA LEU A 274 -8.50 19.30 16.36
C LEU A 274 -7.45 18.32 16.87
N PHE A 275 -6.18 18.72 16.93
CA PHE A 275 -5.06 17.89 17.34
C PHE A 275 -5.17 17.49 18.82
N THR A 276 -5.45 18.45 19.70
CA THR A 276 -5.70 18.18 21.12
C THR A 276 -6.86 17.20 21.30
N ARG A 277 -7.93 17.35 20.50
CA ARG A 277 -9.06 16.43 20.53
C ARG A 277 -8.67 15.04 20.04
N LEU A 278 -7.94 14.91 18.94
CA LEU A 278 -7.50 13.60 18.42
C LEU A 278 -6.59 12.90 19.42
N GLU A 279 -5.61 13.60 20.00
CA GLU A 279 -4.70 13.06 21.00
C GLU A 279 -5.44 12.63 22.28
N LYS A 280 -6.42 13.42 22.74
CA LYS A 280 -7.26 13.06 23.89
C LYS A 280 -8.00 11.73 23.68
N HIS A 281 -8.56 11.50 22.50
CA HIS A 281 -9.38 10.32 22.23
C HIS A 281 -8.59 9.08 21.85
N LEU A 282 -7.47 9.25 21.15
CA LEU A 282 -6.59 8.15 20.77
C LEU A 282 -5.68 7.73 21.93
N GLY A 283 -5.32 8.67 22.80
CA GLY A 283 -4.32 8.50 23.84
C GLY A 283 -2.96 9.03 23.42
N SER A 284 -2.13 9.34 24.42
CA SER A 284 -0.77 9.86 24.20
C SER A 284 0.07 8.82 23.45
N GLY A 285 0.88 9.30 22.50
CA GLY A 285 1.76 8.43 21.72
C GLY A 285 1.05 7.62 20.63
N ARG A 286 -0.14 8.06 20.17
CA ARG A 286 -0.86 7.46 19.03
C ARG A 286 -1.17 8.40 17.87
N PHE A 287 -0.80 9.67 18.00
CA PHE A 287 -1.10 10.70 17.01
C PHE A 287 0.17 11.39 16.54
N LEU A 288 0.38 11.40 15.22
CA LEU A 288 1.47 12.10 14.55
C LEU A 288 0.88 13.12 13.57
N ALA A 289 1.36 14.35 13.60
CA ALA A 289 0.94 15.38 12.64
C ALA A 289 2.15 16.09 12.04
N ARG A 290 2.22 16.16 10.71
CA ARG A 290 3.26 16.94 10.02
C ARG A 290 2.77 17.47 8.68
N GLY A 291 3.04 18.74 8.42
CA GLY A 291 2.47 19.45 7.27
C GLY A 291 2.79 18.82 5.91
N LYS A 292 4.04 18.40 5.69
CA LYS A 292 4.50 17.72 4.47
C LYS A 292 4.59 16.20 4.69
N SER A 293 4.05 15.42 3.77
CA SER A 293 4.18 13.94 3.72
C SER A 293 5.58 13.48 3.31
N SER A 294 6.24 14.20 2.40
CA SER A 294 7.61 13.86 1.98
C SER A 294 8.59 13.82 3.17
N GLY A 295 9.30 12.71 3.34
CA GLY A 295 10.30 12.55 4.41
C GLY A 295 9.68 12.42 5.81
N MET A 296 8.38 12.18 5.91
CA MET A 296 7.71 11.88 7.18
C MET A 296 8.06 10.47 7.64
N ARG A 297 8.62 10.34 8.85
CA ARG A 297 8.94 9.06 9.46
C ARG A 297 7.80 8.63 10.39
N LEU A 298 7.33 7.40 10.25
CA LEU A 298 6.31 6.78 11.11
C LEU A 298 6.97 6.29 12.40
N LYS A 299 7.24 7.23 13.31
CA LYS A 299 7.79 6.97 14.63
C LYS A 299 7.27 8.03 15.60
N LEU A 300 6.87 7.60 16.79
CA LEU A 300 6.49 8.44 17.92
C LEU A 300 7.57 8.39 18.99
#